data_AF-A0A519ST04-F1
#
_entry.id   AF-A0A519ST04-F1
#
_cell.length_a   1.000
_cell.length_b   1.000
_cell.length_c   1.000
_cell.angle_alpha   90.00
_cell.angle_beta   90.00
_cell.angle_gamma   90.00
#
_symmetry.space_group_name_H-M   'P 1'
#
loop_
_entity.id
_entity.type
_entity.pdbx_description
1 polymer ?
#
loop_
_entity_poly.entity_id
_entity_poly.type
_entity_poly.pdbx_seq_one_letter_code
_entity_poly.pdbx_strand_id
1 'polypeptide(L)'
;GLSLHDAVNAGYSRAFSAIFDSNVTTMLIAIILGFFGTGPVQSFAVTLGIGVLTSFLSAVYVSRLIIEALIKGKTTSSISFSTFLSRNLFQNVNFDIVGKRKIAYAFSTIVIVIGFVLMYLQGGPNLGVDFQGGRAYVVDFNKAVVSSQVADAIRPTFQGAGLEVKQYGAPNRLRITTGYLAEDETQVADQKVVAALNQGLTKFAADAPVIKSTSKVGATIADDIKRTSVLSLALTLLGIFVYVLFRFEKWQYSMAAVIALFHDALLVIASYPIARAFGLNYEMDQIFVAAVLSIIGFSMNDTVVIYDRIREYLRNDPKLTFAQVVNPALNSTFSRTMITFTTVFLVVLV
;
A
#
# COMPACT_ATOMS: atom_id res chain seq x y z
N GLY A 1 22.74 30.65 -18.55
CA GLY A 1 22.44 29.24 -18.21
C GLY A 1 23.70 28.56 -17.74
N LEU A 2 23.58 27.52 -16.91
CA LEU A 2 24.71 26.70 -16.46
C LEU A 2 25.30 25.90 -17.64
N SER A 3 26.59 25.53 -17.57
CA SER A 3 27.16 24.53 -18.50
C SER A 3 26.46 23.17 -18.31
N LEU A 4 26.53 22.28 -19.31
CA LEU A 4 25.88 20.95 -19.21
C LEU A 4 26.37 20.17 -17.98
N HIS A 5 27.68 20.23 -17.71
CA HIS A 5 28.29 19.58 -16.56
C HIS A 5 27.84 20.22 -15.23
N ASP A 6 27.79 21.55 -15.15
CA ASP A 6 27.35 22.26 -13.95
C ASP A 6 25.84 22.07 -13.69
N ALA A 7 25.04 21.99 -14.75
CA ALA A 7 23.61 21.71 -14.67
C ALA A 7 23.34 20.30 -14.11
N VAL A 8 24.09 19.29 -14.57
CA VAL A 8 24.01 17.91 -14.06
C VAL A 8 24.42 17.86 -12.59
N ASN A 9 25.56 18.45 -12.23
CA ASN A 9 26.02 18.48 -10.83
C ASN A 9 25.04 19.20 -9.90
N ALA A 10 24.53 20.36 -10.32
CA ALA A 10 23.52 21.10 -9.57
C ALA A 10 22.22 20.29 -9.41
N GLY A 11 21.80 19.60 -10.47
CA GLY A 11 20.63 18.72 -10.46
C GLY A 11 20.75 17.60 -9.43
N TYR A 12 21.84 16.83 -9.48
CA TYR A 12 22.09 15.74 -8.52
C TYR A 12 22.25 16.24 -7.08
N SER A 13 22.98 17.33 -6.86
CA SER A 13 23.18 17.89 -5.52
C SER A 13 21.86 18.33 -4.88
N ARG A 14 20.98 19.00 -5.63
CA ARG A 14 19.67 19.43 -5.13
C ARG A 14 18.70 18.25 -4.96
N ALA A 15 18.71 17.30 -5.90
CA ALA A 15 17.82 16.15 -5.86
C ALA A 15 18.19 15.14 -4.75
N PHE A 16 19.47 15.05 -4.37
CA PHE A 16 19.96 14.07 -3.40
C PHE A 16 19.20 14.14 -2.07
N SER A 17 19.03 15.34 -1.50
CA SER A 17 18.32 15.48 -0.21
C SER A 17 16.91 14.90 -0.31
N ALA A 18 16.14 15.30 -1.33
CA ALA A 18 14.77 14.83 -1.51
C ALA A 18 14.68 13.32 -1.76
N ILE A 19 15.64 12.74 -2.51
CA ILE A 19 15.70 11.29 -2.75
C ILE A 19 16.05 10.54 -1.46
N PHE A 20 17.03 11.04 -0.70
CA PHE A 20 17.44 10.45 0.56
C PHE A 20 16.29 10.45 1.56
N ASP A 21 15.65 11.60 1.75
CA ASP A 21 14.56 11.76 2.73
C ASP A 21 13.38 10.85 2.45
N SER A 22 12.97 10.78 1.17
CA SER A 22 11.95 9.85 0.70
C SER A 22 12.29 8.40 1.07
N ASN A 23 13.50 7.93 0.74
CA ASN A 23 13.91 6.56 1.01
C ASN A 23 14.08 6.28 2.51
N VAL A 24 14.48 7.26 3.33
CA VAL A 24 14.58 7.11 4.78
C VAL A 24 13.22 6.81 5.41
N THR A 25 12.16 7.51 4.97
CA THR A 25 10.81 7.23 5.49
C THR A 25 10.33 5.82 5.15
N THR A 26 10.54 5.37 3.91
CA THR A 26 10.19 4.01 3.49
C THR A 26 11.04 2.96 4.19
N MET A 27 12.33 3.25 4.42
CA MET A 27 13.23 2.39 5.20
C MET A 27 12.78 2.26 6.65
N LEU A 28 12.33 3.36 7.26
CA LEU A 28 11.77 3.35 8.62
C LEU A 28 10.54 2.43 8.70
N ILE A 29 9.67 2.45 7.69
CA ILE A 29 8.53 1.53 7.61
C ILE A 29 9.02 0.09 7.50
N ALA A 30 9.98 -0.19 6.62
CA ALA A 30 10.55 -1.52 6.46
C ALA A 30 11.20 -2.03 7.75
N ILE A 31 11.90 -1.18 8.51
CA ILE A 31 12.51 -1.54 9.79
C ILE A 31 11.44 -1.89 10.82
N ILE A 32 10.43 -1.02 11.00
CA ILE A 32 9.35 -1.24 11.95
C ILE A 32 8.60 -2.54 11.61
N LEU A 33 8.30 -2.76 10.33
CA LEU A 33 7.66 -3.99 9.88
C LEU A 33 8.55 -5.23 10.03
N GLY A 34 9.86 -5.09 9.90
CA GLY A 34 10.79 -6.21 10.09
C GLY A 34 10.84 -6.68 11.54
N PHE A 35 10.69 -5.77 12.50
CA PHE A 35 10.72 -6.07 13.94
C PHE A 35 9.35 -6.43 14.53
N PHE A 36 8.29 -5.74 14.11
CA PHE A 36 6.96 -5.87 14.70
C PHE A 36 5.96 -6.59 13.79
N GLY A 37 6.26 -6.74 12.51
CA GLY A 37 5.49 -7.55 11.59
C GLY A 37 5.75 -9.04 11.79
N THR A 38 4.74 -9.85 11.50
CA THR A 38 4.80 -11.31 11.58
C THR A 38 4.55 -11.93 10.22
N GLY A 39 5.04 -13.16 10.00
CA GLY A 39 4.72 -13.96 8.82
C GLY A 39 4.98 -13.21 7.49
N PRO A 40 4.02 -13.17 6.57
CA PRO A 40 4.14 -12.45 5.30
C PRO A 40 4.53 -10.97 5.42
N VAL A 41 4.10 -10.26 6.46
CA VAL A 41 4.43 -8.83 6.65
C VAL A 41 5.92 -8.66 6.89
N GLN A 42 6.53 -9.56 7.65
CA GLN A 42 7.96 -9.52 7.91
C GLN A 42 8.78 -9.81 6.63
N SER A 43 8.36 -10.79 5.83
CA SER A 43 9.00 -11.06 4.53
C SER A 43 8.86 -9.87 3.58
N PHE A 44 7.69 -9.26 3.53
CA PHE A 44 7.45 -8.04 2.77
C PHE A 44 8.39 -6.91 3.22
N ALA A 45 8.59 -6.73 4.52
CA ALA A 45 9.47 -5.72 5.08
C ALA A 45 10.93 -5.88 4.61
N VAL A 46 11.44 -7.11 4.59
CA VAL A 46 12.79 -7.42 4.11
C VAL A 46 12.93 -7.08 2.63
N THR A 47 11.97 -7.51 1.80
CA THR A 47 11.98 -7.20 0.37
C THR A 47 11.88 -5.70 0.11
N LEU A 48 11.02 -4.99 0.85
CA LEU A 48 10.88 -3.54 0.78
C LEU A 48 12.20 -2.85 1.15
N GLY A 49 12.84 -3.24 2.26
CA GLY A 49 14.11 -2.67 2.70
C GLY A 49 15.24 -2.87 1.67
N ILE A 50 15.41 -4.09 1.17
CA ILE A 50 16.41 -4.38 0.11
C ILE A 50 16.09 -3.58 -1.16
N GLY A 51 14.81 -3.50 -1.56
CA GLY A 51 14.37 -2.74 -2.72
C GLY A 51 14.65 -1.24 -2.59
N VAL A 52 14.39 -0.66 -1.42
CA VAL A 52 14.68 0.75 -1.12
C VAL A 52 16.19 1.01 -1.16
N LEU A 53 17.03 0.17 -0.55
CA LEU A 53 18.50 0.33 -0.58
C LEU A 53 19.07 0.23 -1.99
N THR A 54 18.67 -0.81 -2.73
CA THR A 54 19.18 -1.05 -4.08
C THR A 54 18.69 0.01 -5.06
N SER A 55 17.43 0.43 -4.96
CA SER A 55 16.89 1.53 -5.79
C SER A 55 17.53 2.87 -5.44
N PHE A 56 17.78 3.17 -4.16
CA PHE A 56 18.51 4.38 -3.75
C PHE A 56 19.93 4.41 -4.33
N LEU A 57 20.68 3.32 -4.20
CA LEU A 57 22.04 3.21 -4.74
C LEU A 57 22.02 3.38 -6.27
N SER A 58 21.08 2.73 -6.96
CA SER A 58 20.93 2.85 -8.41
C SER A 58 20.57 4.29 -8.83
N ALA A 59 19.60 4.91 -8.15
CA ALA A 59 19.13 6.25 -8.46
C ALA A 59 20.17 7.33 -8.20
N VAL A 60 21.01 7.19 -7.17
CA VAL A 60 22.03 8.20 -6.84
C VAL A 60 23.34 7.97 -7.59
N TYR A 61 23.84 6.74 -7.63
CA TYR A 61 25.17 6.43 -8.17
C TYR A 61 25.12 5.95 -9.61
N VAL A 62 24.32 4.91 -9.89
CA VAL A 62 24.28 4.31 -11.24
C VAL A 62 23.73 5.30 -12.26
N SER A 63 22.66 6.02 -11.92
CA SER A 63 22.10 7.02 -12.82
C SER A 63 23.12 8.13 -13.13
N ARG A 64 23.86 8.59 -12.11
CA ARG A 64 24.87 9.64 -12.26
C ARG A 64 26.00 9.18 -13.18
N LEU A 65 26.50 7.97 -13.00
CA LEU A 65 27.52 7.37 -13.86
C LEU A 65 27.05 7.27 -15.32
N ILE A 66 25.80 6.85 -15.55
CA ILE A 66 25.23 6.78 -16.90
C ILE A 66 25.13 8.17 -17.52
N ILE A 67 24.62 9.17 -16.79
CA ILE A 67 24.51 10.55 -17.28
C ILE A 67 25.88 11.15 -17.57
N GLU A 68 26.85 11.01 -16.66
CA GLU A 68 28.22 11.49 -16.84
C GLU A 68 28.90 10.82 -18.05
N ALA A 69 28.68 9.53 -18.26
CA ALA A 69 29.16 8.83 -19.45
C ALA A 69 28.49 9.35 -20.75
N LEU A 70 27.19 9.65 -20.72
CA LEU A 70 26.44 10.14 -21.88
C LEU A 70 26.82 11.57 -22.30
N ILE A 71 27.24 12.41 -21.33
CA ILE A 71 27.66 13.81 -21.58
C ILE A 71 29.17 13.94 -21.82
N LYS A 72 29.97 12.89 -21.57
CA LYS A 72 31.43 12.92 -21.74
C LYS A 72 31.79 13.26 -23.20
N GLY A 73 32.57 14.33 -23.39
CA GLY A 73 32.98 14.80 -24.71
C GLY A 73 31.91 15.60 -25.49
N LYS A 74 30.75 15.88 -24.88
CA LYS A 74 29.69 16.72 -25.47
C LYS A 74 29.61 18.07 -24.77
N THR A 75 29.94 19.13 -25.49
CA THR A 75 29.98 20.50 -24.93
C THR A 75 28.62 21.20 -24.96
N THR A 76 27.74 20.85 -25.92
CA THR A 76 26.48 21.58 -26.18
C THR A 76 25.37 20.75 -26.85
N SER A 77 25.54 19.45 -27.11
CA SER A 77 24.53 18.69 -27.85
C SER A 77 23.28 18.42 -27.02
N SER A 78 22.13 18.70 -27.64
CA SER A 78 20.76 18.56 -27.13
C SER A 78 20.44 17.12 -26.71
N ILE A 79 20.87 16.71 -25.52
CA ILE A 79 20.35 15.48 -24.92
C ILE A 79 18.92 15.79 -24.48
N SER A 80 17.96 15.36 -25.31
CA SER A 80 16.55 15.37 -24.93
C SER A 80 16.29 14.18 -24.02
N PHE A 81 15.89 14.46 -22.79
CA PHE A 81 15.32 13.46 -21.87
C PHE A 81 13.80 13.29 -22.08
N SER A 82 13.22 14.00 -23.06
CA SER A 82 11.82 13.83 -23.45
C SER A 82 11.69 12.79 -24.55
N THR A 83 10.74 11.88 -24.39
CA THR A 83 10.26 10.97 -25.43
C THR A 83 9.03 11.58 -26.09
N PHE A 84 8.58 11.02 -27.23
CA PHE A 84 7.35 11.47 -27.89
C PHE A 84 6.14 11.48 -26.93
N LEU A 85 6.06 10.49 -26.04
CA LEU A 85 4.96 10.36 -25.08
C LEU A 85 5.09 11.34 -23.91
N SER A 86 6.31 11.68 -23.47
CA SER A 86 6.53 12.55 -22.29
C SER A 86 6.73 14.03 -22.61
N ARG A 87 6.94 14.37 -23.89
CA ARG A 87 7.17 15.75 -24.31
C ARG A 87 5.93 16.58 -24.01
N ASN A 88 6.09 17.60 -23.17
CA ASN A 88 5.04 18.53 -22.72
C ASN A 88 3.99 17.95 -21.76
N LEU A 89 4.10 16.69 -21.32
CA LEU A 89 3.21 16.18 -20.28
C LEU A 89 3.41 16.95 -18.97
N PHE A 90 2.30 17.46 -18.42
CA PHE A 90 2.25 18.16 -17.14
C PHE A 90 3.19 19.37 -17.02
N GLN A 91 3.54 20.01 -18.14
CA GLN A 91 4.27 21.28 -18.14
C GLN A 91 3.33 22.46 -17.86
N ASN A 92 3.82 23.46 -17.12
CA ASN A 92 3.11 24.72 -16.83
C ASN A 92 1.71 24.54 -16.21
N VAL A 93 1.55 23.48 -15.42
CA VAL A 93 0.32 23.25 -14.66
C VAL A 93 0.12 24.38 -13.65
N ASN A 94 -1.05 25.00 -13.64
CA ASN A 94 -1.38 26.10 -12.75
C ASN A 94 -2.80 25.94 -12.21
N PHE A 95 -2.96 25.02 -11.26
CA PHE A 95 -4.21 24.80 -10.55
C PHE A 95 -4.26 25.61 -9.25
N ASP A 96 -5.41 26.20 -8.97
CA ASP A 96 -5.73 26.71 -7.63
C ASP A 96 -6.23 25.55 -6.75
N ILE A 97 -5.27 24.81 -6.17
CA ILE A 97 -5.53 23.64 -5.32
C ILE A 97 -6.03 24.11 -3.96
N VAL A 98 -5.43 25.17 -3.42
CA VAL A 98 -5.79 25.74 -2.12
C VAL A 98 -7.22 26.28 -2.11
N GLY A 99 -7.68 26.88 -3.21
CA GLY A 99 -9.08 27.31 -3.37
C GLY A 99 -10.07 26.14 -3.44
N LYS A 100 -9.67 25.02 -4.04
CA LYS A 100 -10.50 23.81 -4.19
C LYS A 100 -10.42 22.83 -3.01
N ARG A 101 -9.58 23.08 -2.00
CA ARG A 101 -9.32 22.15 -0.89
C ARG A 101 -10.59 21.64 -0.18
N LYS A 102 -11.59 22.51 0.00
CA LYS A 102 -12.84 22.14 0.69
C LYS A 102 -13.64 21.09 -0.08
N ILE A 103 -13.62 21.18 -1.42
CA ILE A 103 -14.29 20.20 -2.29
C ILE A 103 -13.57 18.86 -2.20
N ALA A 104 -12.23 18.87 -2.22
CA ALA A 104 -11.42 17.66 -2.08
C ALA A 104 -11.66 16.97 -0.72
N TYR A 105 -11.65 17.73 0.38
CA TYR A 105 -11.92 17.20 1.72
C TYR A 105 -13.33 16.64 1.85
N ALA A 106 -14.33 17.32 1.28
CA ALA A 106 -15.71 16.83 1.30
C ALA A 106 -15.84 15.51 0.52
N PHE A 107 -15.27 15.45 -0.67
CA PHE A 107 -15.31 14.25 -1.50
C PHE A 107 -14.64 13.05 -0.81
N SER A 108 -13.42 13.21 -0.30
CA SER A 108 -12.70 12.12 0.35
C SER A 108 -13.38 11.66 1.63
N THR A 109 -13.90 12.60 2.43
CA THR A 109 -14.67 12.29 3.64
C THR A 109 -15.95 11.52 3.30
N ILE A 110 -16.67 11.91 2.25
CA ILE A 110 -17.88 11.20 1.80
C ILE A 110 -17.55 9.75 1.44
N VAL A 111 -16.47 9.51 0.68
CA VAL A 111 -16.06 8.15 0.30
C VAL A 111 -15.74 7.31 1.53
N ILE A 112 -14.99 7.88 2.49
CA ILE A 112 -14.67 7.20 3.75
C ILE A 112 -15.95 6.87 4.52
N VAL A 113 -16.84 7.85 4.72
CA VAL A 113 -18.10 7.66 5.44
C VAL A 113 -18.97 6.60 4.77
N ILE A 114 -19.12 6.62 3.45
CA ILE A 114 -19.86 5.60 2.69
C ILE A 114 -19.26 4.22 2.95
N GLY A 115 -17.94 4.08 2.87
CA GLY A 115 -17.29 2.79 3.12
C GLY A 115 -17.53 2.26 4.55
N PHE A 116 -17.42 3.11 5.56
CA PHE A 116 -17.69 2.71 6.95
C PHE A 116 -19.18 2.42 7.21
N VAL A 117 -20.11 3.15 6.58
CA VAL A 117 -21.55 2.84 6.65
C VAL A 117 -21.83 1.49 5.98
N LEU A 118 -21.27 1.23 4.80
CA LEU A 118 -21.38 -0.07 4.13
C LEU A 118 -20.80 -1.19 5.00
N MET A 119 -19.65 -0.97 5.64
CA MET A 119 -19.04 -1.93 6.55
C MET A 119 -19.99 -2.30 7.69
N TYR A 120 -20.62 -1.30 8.31
CA TYR A 120 -21.61 -1.53 9.37
C TYR A 120 -22.82 -2.31 8.86
N LEU A 121 -23.39 -1.92 7.72
CA LEU A 121 -24.54 -2.60 7.11
C LEU A 121 -24.24 -4.05 6.68
N GLN A 122 -22.97 -4.34 6.35
CA GLN A 122 -22.49 -5.67 5.98
C GLN A 122 -22.13 -6.56 7.19
N GLY A 123 -22.42 -6.13 8.42
CA GLY A 123 -22.13 -6.89 9.63
C GLY A 123 -20.70 -6.76 10.16
N GLY A 124 -19.93 -5.79 9.66
CA GLY A 124 -18.58 -5.47 10.12
C GLY A 124 -17.46 -5.73 9.10
N PRO A 125 -16.20 -5.51 9.52
CA PRO A 125 -15.04 -5.82 8.69
C PRO A 125 -14.99 -7.33 8.40
N ASN A 126 -14.70 -7.71 7.15
CA ASN A 126 -14.48 -9.10 6.78
C ASN A 126 -13.04 -9.44 7.15
N LEU A 127 -12.82 -9.80 8.40
CA LEU A 127 -11.51 -10.16 8.93
C LEU A 127 -11.12 -11.55 8.41
N GLY A 128 -9.90 -11.67 7.89
CA GLY A 128 -9.36 -12.97 7.51
C GLY A 128 -8.96 -13.81 8.72
N VAL A 129 -8.56 -15.06 8.46
CA VAL A 129 -8.12 -16.01 9.50
C VAL A 129 -7.00 -15.49 10.40
N ASP A 130 -6.18 -14.58 9.90
CA ASP A 130 -5.07 -14.00 10.66
C ASP A 130 -5.55 -13.12 11.82
N PHE A 131 -6.77 -12.56 11.76
CA PHE A 131 -7.32 -11.68 12.82
C PHE A 131 -8.56 -12.25 13.51
N GLN A 132 -9.26 -13.20 12.90
CA GLN A 132 -10.43 -13.86 13.50
C GLN A 132 -10.12 -15.26 14.05
N GLY A 133 -9.00 -15.87 13.62
CA GLY A 133 -8.76 -17.30 13.81
C GLY A 133 -9.61 -18.15 12.87
N GLY A 134 -9.24 -19.42 12.73
CA GLY A 134 -9.95 -20.36 11.87
C GLY A 134 -9.02 -21.28 11.09
N ARG A 135 -9.53 -21.84 9.99
CA ARG A 135 -8.84 -22.85 9.19
C ARG A 135 -8.83 -22.45 7.72
N ALA A 136 -7.71 -22.66 7.07
CA ALA A 136 -7.55 -22.46 5.64
C ALA A 136 -7.08 -23.77 4.98
N TYR A 137 -7.66 -24.07 3.83
CA TYR A 137 -7.35 -25.26 3.04
C TYR A 137 -7.01 -24.86 1.62
N VAL A 138 -5.90 -25.36 1.09
CA VAL A 138 -5.62 -25.24 -0.34
C VAL A 138 -6.08 -26.52 -1.03
N VAL A 139 -7.02 -26.38 -1.95
CA VAL A 139 -7.65 -27.49 -2.68
C VAL A 139 -7.33 -27.37 -4.16
N ASP A 140 -6.72 -28.42 -4.70
CA ASP A 140 -6.48 -28.56 -6.13
C ASP A 140 -7.65 -29.30 -6.78
N PHE A 141 -8.03 -28.83 -7.96
CA PHE A 141 -9.01 -29.44 -8.84
C PHE A 141 -8.34 -29.84 -10.15
N ASN A 142 -8.91 -30.81 -10.86
CA ASN A 142 -8.41 -31.26 -12.17
C ASN A 142 -8.61 -30.23 -13.29
N LYS A 143 -9.55 -29.29 -13.12
CA LYS A 143 -9.82 -28.20 -14.06
C LYS A 143 -10.03 -26.88 -13.33
N ALA A 144 -10.03 -25.77 -14.06
CA ALA A 144 -10.37 -24.48 -13.49
C ALA A 144 -11.81 -24.49 -12.95
N VAL A 145 -11.99 -24.02 -11.71
CA VAL A 145 -13.30 -24.00 -11.05
C VAL A 145 -13.58 -22.60 -10.57
N VAL A 146 -14.81 -22.13 -10.78
CA VAL A 146 -15.23 -20.79 -10.37
C VAL A 146 -15.36 -20.76 -8.85
N SER A 147 -14.60 -19.89 -8.18
CA SER A 147 -14.54 -19.82 -6.72
C SER A 147 -15.89 -19.55 -6.07
N SER A 148 -16.76 -18.74 -6.71
CA SER A 148 -18.11 -18.46 -6.21
C SER A 148 -19.00 -19.71 -6.15
N GLN A 149 -18.93 -20.57 -7.17
CA GLN A 149 -19.71 -21.82 -7.20
C GLN A 149 -19.29 -22.77 -6.07
N VAL A 150 -17.98 -22.85 -5.82
CA VAL A 150 -17.42 -23.64 -4.72
C VAL A 150 -17.84 -23.06 -3.37
N ALA A 151 -17.79 -21.73 -3.21
CA ALA A 151 -18.25 -21.06 -2.00
C ALA A 151 -19.74 -21.35 -1.73
N ASP A 152 -20.60 -21.24 -2.73
CA ASP A 152 -22.04 -21.48 -2.60
C ASP A 152 -22.37 -22.93 -2.24
N ALA A 153 -21.58 -23.89 -2.73
CA ALA A 153 -21.74 -25.31 -2.41
C ALA A 153 -21.35 -25.65 -0.96
N ILE A 154 -20.30 -24.99 -0.43
CA ILE A 154 -19.73 -25.30 0.89
C ILE A 154 -20.35 -24.44 1.99
N ARG A 155 -20.84 -23.23 1.69
CA ARG A 155 -21.45 -22.32 2.69
C ARG A 155 -22.47 -23.00 3.62
N PRO A 156 -23.37 -23.88 3.14
CA PRO A 156 -24.32 -24.58 4.00
C PRO A 156 -23.65 -25.54 5.00
N THR A 157 -22.54 -26.18 4.63
CA THR A 157 -21.88 -27.19 5.49
C THR A 157 -21.11 -26.55 6.65
N PHE A 158 -20.68 -25.30 6.50
CA PHE A 158 -20.09 -24.50 7.57
C PHE A 158 -21.10 -23.70 8.40
N GLN A 159 -22.40 -24.01 8.29
CA GLN A 159 -23.48 -23.40 9.10
C GLN A 159 -23.52 -21.86 9.01
N GLY A 160 -23.10 -21.29 7.86
CA GLY A 160 -23.03 -19.84 7.68
C GLY A 160 -21.90 -19.15 8.47
N ALA A 161 -20.97 -19.90 9.08
CA ALA A 161 -19.73 -19.33 9.58
C ALA A 161 -18.95 -18.68 8.43
N GLY A 162 -18.11 -17.68 8.76
CA GLY A 162 -17.28 -16.97 7.78
C GLY A 162 -16.62 -17.95 6.82
N LEU A 163 -16.87 -17.78 5.51
CA LEU A 163 -16.37 -18.63 4.44
C LEU A 163 -15.89 -17.75 3.30
N GLU A 164 -14.66 -17.97 2.90
CA GLU A 164 -14.09 -17.38 1.71
C GLU A 164 -13.47 -18.45 0.82
N VAL A 165 -13.69 -18.33 -0.48
CA VAL A 165 -13.05 -19.19 -1.49
C VAL A 165 -12.44 -18.27 -2.53
N LYS A 166 -11.11 -18.34 -2.67
CA LYS A 166 -10.34 -17.56 -3.63
C LYS A 166 -9.47 -18.46 -4.49
N GLN A 167 -9.19 -18.05 -5.72
CA GLN A 167 -8.12 -18.65 -6.51
C GLN A 167 -6.78 -18.44 -5.81
N TYR A 168 -5.93 -19.46 -5.79
CA TYR A 168 -4.63 -19.45 -5.13
C TYR A 168 -3.55 -19.92 -6.11
N GLY A 169 -2.87 -18.97 -6.75
CA GLY A 169 -1.89 -19.24 -7.80
C GLY A 169 -2.59 -19.64 -9.12
N ALA A 170 -2.82 -20.93 -9.31
CA ALA A 170 -3.35 -21.47 -10.57
C ALA A 170 -4.89 -21.43 -10.65
N PRO A 171 -5.50 -21.34 -11.85
CA PRO A 171 -6.97 -21.30 -12.03
C PRO A 171 -7.73 -22.50 -11.46
N ASN A 172 -7.04 -23.63 -11.26
CA ASN A 172 -7.58 -24.87 -10.72
C ASN A 172 -7.22 -25.09 -9.24
N ARG A 173 -6.67 -24.09 -8.56
CA ARG A 173 -6.27 -24.17 -7.16
C ARG A 173 -7.02 -23.10 -6.38
N LEU A 174 -7.77 -23.53 -5.37
CA LEU A 174 -8.54 -22.62 -4.53
C LEU A 174 -8.02 -22.65 -3.09
N ARG A 175 -7.96 -21.49 -2.44
CA ARG A 175 -7.80 -21.36 -0.99
C ARG A 175 -9.19 -21.15 -0.39
N ILE A 176 -9.57 -22.06 0.49
CA ILE A 176 -10.85 -22.08 1.20
C ILE A 176 -10.57 -21.76 2.65
N THR A 177 -11.04 -20.61 3.10
CA THR A 177 -10.86 -20.11 4.45
C THR A 177 -12.18 -20.18 5.19
N THR A 178 -12.19 -20.66 6.43
CA THR A 178 -13.39 -20.67 7.26
C THR A 178 -13.14 -20.39 8.74
N GLY A 179 -14.04 -19.60 9.33
CA GLY A 179 -14.15 -19.40 10.78
C GLY A 179 -14.98 -20.47 11.48
N TYR A 180 -15.43 -21.53 10.78
CA TYR A 180 -16.21 -22.60 11.40
C TYR A 180 -15.40 -23.30 12.49
N LEU A 181 -15.96 -23.31 13.71
CA LEU A 181 -15.31 -23.80 14.92
C LEU A 181 -13.95 -23.12 15.20
N ALA A 182 -13.78 -21.83 14.86
CA ALA A 182 -12.51 -21.12 15.03
C ALA A 182 -12.02 -21.10 16.48
N GLU A 183 -12.92 -21.02 17.46
CA GLU A 183 -12.60 -21.03 18.90
C GLU A 183 -12.31 -22.43 19.45
N ASP A 184 -12.73 -23.49 18.75
CA ASP A 184 -12.49 -24.87 19.17
C ASP A 184 -11.18 -25.38 18.55
N GLU A 185 -10.12 -25.33 19.35
CA GLU A 185 -8.78 -25.73 18.94
C GLU A 185 -8.55 -27.26 18.97
N THR A 186 -9.55 -28.08 19.30
CA THR A 186 -9.38 -29.53 19.40
C THR A 186 -9.22 -30.22 18.04
N GLN A 187 -8.58 -31.40 18.04
CA GLN A 187 -8.46 -32.24 16.85
C GLN A 187 -9.84 -32.76 16.35
N VAL A 188 -10.81 -32.87 17.26
CA VAL A 188 -12.20 -33.24 16.92
C VAL A 188 -12.85 -32.15 16.07
N ALA A 189 -12.64 -30.88 16.42
CA ALA A 189 -13.10 -29.76 15.59
C ALA A 189 -12.42 -29.73 14.22
N ASP A 190 -11.12 -30.01 14.16
CA ASP A 190 -10.39 -30.10 12.88
C ASP A 190 -10.99 -31.17 11.96
N GLN A 191 -11.31 -32.35 12.50
CA GLN A 191 -11.97 -33.41 11.75
C GLN A 191 -13.39 -33.02 11.30
N LYS A 192 -14.16 -32.33 12.14
CA LYS A 192 -15.50 -31.83 11.78
C LYS A 192 -15.45 -30.80 10.65
N VAL A 193 -14.48 -29.89 10.66
CA VAL A 193 -14.31 -28.88 9.61
C VAL A 193 -13.91 -29.54 8.30
N VAL A 194 -12.96 -30.48 8.33
CA VAL A 194 -12.57 -31.24 7.12
C VAL A 194 -13.73 -32.08 6.58
N ALA A 195 -14.52 -32.72 7.47
CA ALA A 195 -15.70 -33.47 7.06
C ALA A 195 -16.74 -32.56 6.39
N ALA A 196 -17.02 -31.39 6.97
CA ALA A 196 -17.91 -30.39 6.39
C ALA A 196 -17.39 -29.86 5.04
N LEU A 197 -16.08 -29.65 4.91
CA LEU A 197 -15.43 -29.26 3.66
C LEU A 197 -15.61 -30.33 2.59
N ASN A 198 -15.25 -31.58 2.89
CA ASN A 198 -15.39 -32.70 1.97
C ASN A 198 -16.84 -32.93 1.56
N GLN A 199 -17.79 -32.78 2.50
CA GLN A 199 -19.22 -32.84 2.22
C GLN A 199 -19.64 -31.77 1.21
N GLY A 200 -19.20 -30.51 1.38
CA GLY A 200 -19.50 -29.43 0.43
C GLY A 200 -18.86 -29.65 -0.94
N LEU A 201 -17.65 -30.21 -0.97
CA LEU A 201 -16.90 -30.51 -2.19
C LEU A 201 -17.43 -31.73 -2.97
N THR A 202 -18.35 -32.53 -2.42
CA THR A 202 -18.95 -33.67 -3.15
C THR A 202 -19.60 -33.27 -4.46
N LYS A 203 -20.16 -32.04 -4.56
CA LYS A 203 -20.72 -31.50 -5.80
C LYS A 203 -19.67 -31.33 -6.91
N PHE A 204 -18.40 -31.27 -6.56
CA PHE A 204 -17.25 -31.15 -7.46
C PHE A 204 -16.44 -32.46 -7.55
N ALA A 205 -16.99 -33.60 -7.12
CA ALA A 205 -16.27 -34.88 -7.12
C ALA A 205 -15.72 -35.27 -8.51
N ALA A 206 -16.41 -34.88 -9.60
CA ALA A 206 -15.95 -35.09 -10.97
C ALA A 206 -14.61 -34.37 -11.27
N ASP A 207 -14.32 -33.29 -10.55
CA ASP A 207 -13.10 -32.49 -10.69
C ASP A 207 -12.02 -32.89 -9.67
N ALA A 208 -12.24 -34.00 -8.95
CA ALA A 208 -11.33 -34.62 -7.99
C ALA A 208 -10.62 -33.62 -7.04
N PRO A 209 -11.37 -32.95 -6.15
CA PRO A 209 -10.79 -32.01 -5.20
C PRO A 209 -9.81 -32.73 -4.25
N VAL A 210 -8.57 -32.24 -4.19
CA VAL A 210 -7.53 -32.77 -3.29
C VAL A 210 -7.01 -31.65 -2.39
N ILE A 211 -7.17 -31.83 -1.08
CA ILE A 211 -6.57 -30.93 -0.08
C ILE A 211 -5.04 -31.11 -0.12
N LYS A 212 -4.32 -30.07 -0.53
CA LYS A 212 -2.86 -30.04 -0.61
C LYS A 212 -2.20 -29.49 0.64
N SER A 213 -2.86 -28.55 1.32
CA SER A 213 -2.38 -28.01 2.57
C SER A 213 -3.53 -27.61 3.47
N THR A 214 -3.28 -27.72 4.77
CA THR A 214 -4.16 -27.25 5.84
C THR A 214 -3.36 -26.27 6.69
N SER A 215 -3.96 -25.14 7.01
CA SER A 215 -3.44 -24.16 7.96
C SER A 215 -4.53 -23.86 8.98
N LYS A 216 -4.12 -23.63 10.23
CA LYS A 216 -4.99 -23.26 11.34
C LYS A 216 -4.35 -22.09 12.06
N VAL A 217 -5.15 -21.07 12.33
CA VAL A 217 -4.78 -19.96 13.21
C VAL A 217 -5.65 -20.05 14.44
N GLY A 218 -5.02 -20.31 15.59
CA GLY A 218 -5.69 -20.33 16.89
C GLY A 218 -6.10 -18.93 17.33
N ALA A 219 -7.07 -18.82 18.23
CA ALA A 219 -7.61 -17.54 18.67
C ALA A 219 -6.55 -16.65 19.32
N THR A 220 -5.67 -17.24 20.13
CA THR A 220 -4.55 -16.53 20.77
C THR A 220 -3.56 -15.98 19.74
N ILE A 221 -3.26 -16.77 18.70
CA ILE A 221 -2.35 -16.35 17.62
C ILE A 221 -2.98 -15.21 16.82
N ALA A 222 -4.29 -15.29 16.53
CA ALA A 222 -5.01 -14.23 15.84
C ALA A 222 -5.04 -12.93 16.64
N ASP A 223 -5.25 -13.01 17.97
CA ASP A 223 -5.19 -11.85 18.86
C ASP A 223 -3.79 -11.22 18.91
N ASP A 224 -2.74 -12.03 18.96
CA ASP A 224 -1.35 -11.55 18.92
C ASP A 224 -1.02 -10.87 17.58
N ILE A 225 -1.43 -11.45 16.46
CA ILE A 225 -1.27 -10.88 15.12
C ILE A 225 -2.02 -9.55 15.01
N LYS A 226 -3.25 -9.47 15.51
CA LYS A 226 -4.06 -8.26 15.50
C LYS A 226 -3.40 -7.15 16.33
N ARG A 227 -2.93 -7.47 17.53
CA ARG A 227 -2.23 -6.52 18.41
C ARG A 227 -0.93 -6.02 17.79
N THR A 228 -0.10 -6.92 17.27
CA THR A 228 1.17 -6.56 16.63
C THR A 228 0.95 -5.74 15.35
N SER A 229 -0.10 -6.01 14.59
CA SER A 229 -0.48 -5.21 13.42
C SER A 229 -0.89 -3.77 13.78
N VAL A 230 -1.76 -3.61 14.80
CA VAL A 230 -2.17 -2.29 15.29
C VAL A 230 -0.98 -1.54 15.87
N LEU A 231 -0.13 -2.23 16.64
CA LEU A 231 1.09 -1.66 17.20
C LEU A 231 2.06 -1.21 16.10
N SER A 232 2.27 -2.03 15.06
CA SER A 232 3.12 -1.71 13.92
C SER A 232 2.64 -0.45 13.21
N LEU A 233 1.33 -0.32 12.97
CA LEU A 233 0.75 0.88 12.38
C LEU A 233 0.96 2.13 13.25
N ALA A 234 0.71 2.01 14.56
CA ALA A 234 0.93 3.11 15.49
C ALA A 234 2.41 3.53 15.57
N LEU A 235 3.32 2.56 15.63
CA LEU A 235 4.76 2.80 15.63
C LEU A 235 5.24 3.40 14.31
N THR A 236 4.68 2.98 13.17
CA THR A 236 4.97 3.59 11.87
C THR A 236 4.55 5.05 11.83
N LEU A 237 3.32 5.37 12.23
CA LEU A 237 2.85 6.77 12.30
C LEU A 237 3.69 7.60 13.26
N LEU A 238 4.06 7.05 14.41
CA LEU A 238 4.94 7.71 15.39
C LEU A 238 6.35 7.92 14.83
N GLY A 239 6.96 6.91 14.21
CA GLY A 239 8.30 7.00 13.63
C GLY A 239 8.35 8.02 12.50
N ILE A 240 7.32 8.05 11.66
CA ILE A 240 7.13 9.10 10.65
C ILE A 240 7.00 10.48 11.31
N PHE A 241 6.17 10.62 12.35
CA PHE A 241 6.01 11.88 13.07
C PHE A 241 7.35 12.40 13.58
N VAL A 242 8.12 11.54 14.24
CA VAL A 242 9.43 11.85 14.80
C VAL A 242 10.42 12.22 13.68
N TYR A 243 10.47 11.45 12.60
CA TYR A 243 11.33 11.76 11.46
C TYR A 243 11.00 13.13 10.85
N VAL A 244 9.73 13.38 10.54
CA VAL A 244 9.27 14.67 9.97
C VAL A 244 9.53 15.81 10.95
N LEU A 245 9.43 15.57 12.26
CA LEU A 245 9.67 16.58 13.29
C LEU A 245 11.12 17.05 13.25
N PHE A 246 12.07 16.11 13.24
CA PHE A 246 13.49 16.44 13.12
C PHE A 246 13.84 17.03 11.76
N ARG A 247 13.22 16.55 10.69
CA ARG A 247 13.52 16.99 9.32
C ARG A 247 13.03 18.41 9.02
N PHE A 248 11.82 18.74 9.45
CA PHE A 248 11.16 20.02 9.14
C PHE A 248 11.18 21.04 10.29
N GLU A 249 11.73 20.67 11.45
CA GLU A 249 11.96 21.53 12.63
C GLU A 249 10.69 22.21 13.16
N LYS A 250 9.51 21.71 12.78
CA LYS A 250 8.19 22.27 13.09
C LYS A 250 7.17 21.15 13.22
N TRP A 251 6.61 21.02 14.41
CA TRP A 251 5.66 19.97 14.74
C TRP A 251 4.37 20.03 13.89
N GLN A 252 4.01 21.20 13.36
CA GLN A 252 2.83 21.35 12.50
C GLN A 252 2.94 20.54 11.21
N TYR A 253 4.15 20.42 10.63
CA TYR A 253 4.38 19.55 9.47
C TYR A 253 4.21 18.08 9.85
N SER A 254 4.75 17.65 10.99
CA SER A 254 4.59 16.28 11.48
C SER A 254 3.14 15.92 11.74
N MET A 255 2.39 16.81 12.40
CA MET A 255 0.98 16.59 12.70
C MET A 255 0.13 16.54 11.41
N ALA A 256 0.36 17.49 10.49
CA ALA A 256 -0.35 17.51 9.22
C ALA A 256 -0.07 16.23 8.39
N ALA A 257 1.17 15.76 8.37
CA ALA A 257 1.55 14.54 7.70
C ALA A 257 0.87 13.31 8.31
N VAL A 258 0.87 13.17 9.64
CA VAL A 258 0.18 12.05 10.31
C VAL A 258 -1.32 12.07 10.05
N ILE A 259 -1.97 13.24 10.07
CA ILE A 259 -3.40 13.37 9.78
C ILE A 259 -3.69 12.93 8.32
N ALA A 260 -2.86 13.36 7.36
CA ALA A 260 -3.00 12.97 5.97
C ALA A 260 -2.82 11.45 5.78
N LEU A 261 -1.79 10.86 6.40
CA LEU A 261 -1.57 9.41 6.34
C LEU A 261 -2.67 8.60 7.01
N PHE A 262 -3.21 9.09 8.13
CA PHE A 262 -4.34 8.46 8.79
C PHE A 262 -5.58 8.49 7.90
N HIS A 263 -5.84 9.63 7.25
CA HIS A 263 -6.88 9.74 6.24
C HIS A 263 -6.69 8.73 5.09
N ASP A 264 -5.47 8.58 4.57
CA ASP A 264 -5.18 7.65 3.48
C ASP A 264 -5.40 6.19 3.91
N ALA A 265 -4.99 5.84 5.14
CA ALA A 265 -5.27 4.53 5.72
C ALA A 265 -6.79 4.26 5.85
N LEU A 266 -7.57 5.25 6.29
CA LEU A 266 -9.03 5.15 6.36
C LEU A 266 -9.66 4.95 4.98
N LEU A 267 -9.12 5.60 3.94
CA LEU A 267 -9.62 5.44 2.57
C LEU A 267 -9.35 4.01 2.06
N VAL A 268 -8.20 3.43 2.38
CA VAL A 268 -7.89 2.03 2.05
C VAL A 268 -8.82 1.08 2.81
N ILE A 269 -9.04 1.31 4.11
CA ILE A 269 -10.01 0.54 4.91
C ILE A 269 -11.42 0.63 4.31
N ALA A 270 -11.86 1.83 3.94
CA ALA A 270 -13.18 2.09 3.35
C ALA A 270 -13.35 1.43 1.97
N SER A 271 -12.27 1.19 1.21
CA SER A 271 -12.34 0.57 -0.10
C SER A 271 -12.80 -0.90 -0.08
N TYR A 272 -12.53 -1.64 1.01
CA TYR A 272 -12.90 -3.05 1.15
C TYR A 272 -14.42 -3.31 1.20
N PRO A 273 -15.19 -2.65 2.09
CA PRO A 273 -16.65 -2.80 2.11
C PRO A 273 -17.31 -2.21 0.86
N ILE A 274 -16.69 -1.18 0.23
CA ILE A 274 -17.14 -0.68 -1.07
C ILE A 274 -16.97 -1.76 -2.14
N ALA A 275 -15.79 -2.39 -2.21
CA ALA A 275 -15.54 -3.50 -3.13
C ALA A 275 -16.50 -4.68 -2.90
N ARG A 276 -16.80 -4.99 -1.62
CA ARG A 276 -17.78 -6.00 -1.24
C ARG A 276 -19.17 -5.71 -1.80
N ALA A 277 -19.59 -4.44 -1.80
CA ALA A 277 -20.86 -4.02 -2.38
C ALA A 277 -20.93 -4.25 -3.91
N PHE A 278 -19.79 -4.28 -4.60
CA PHE A 278 -19.67 -4.64 -6.02
C PHE A 278 -19.43 -6.14 -6.26
N GLY A 279 -19.56 -6.99 -5.23
CA GLY A 279 -19.38 -8.45 -5.33
C GLY A 279 -17.94 -8.93 -5.16
N LEU A 280 -16.99 -8.05 -4.83
CA LEU A 280 -15.60 -8.41 -4.56
C LEU A 280 -15.39 -8.61 -3.05
N ASN A 281 -15.45 -9.86 -2.60
CA ASN A 281 -15.27 -10.21 -1.20
C ASN A 281 -13.77 -10.31 -0.85
N TYR A 282 -13.15 -9.18 -0.49
CA TYR A 282 -11.80 -9.16 0.05
C TYR A 282 -11.79 -9.31 1.58
N GLU A 283 -10.78 -10.01 2.09
CA GLU A 283 -10.53 -10.22 3.52
C GLU A 283 -9.46 -9.25 3.98
N MET A 284 -9.66 -8.66 5.16
CA MET A 284 -8.63 -7.89 5.84
C MET A 284 -7.78 -8.88 6.63
N ASP A 285 -6.61 -9.24 6.10
CA ASP A 285 -5.64 -10.16 6.70
C ASP A 285 -4.28 -9.45 6.93
N GLN A 286 -3.20 -10.19 7.18
CA GLN A 286 -1.88 -9.57 7.31
C GLN A 286 -1.40 -8.87 6.03
N ILE A 287 -1.79 -9.36 4.85
CA ILE A 287 -1.45 -8.74 3.55
C ILE A 287 -2.14 -7.38 3.43
N PHE A 288 -3.38 -7.27 3.89
CA PHE A 288 -4.07 -5.98 4.00
C PHE A 288 -3.27 -4.96 4.82
N VAL A 289 -2.73 -5.36 5.98
CA VAL A 289 -1.91 -4.46 6.82
C VAL A 289 -0.63 -4.03 6.09
N ALA A 290 0.05 -4.94 5.41
CA ALA A 290 1.20 -4.61 4.57
C ALA A 290 0.83 -3.61 3.46
N ALA A 291 -0.34 -3.76 2.83
CA ALA A 291 -0.82 -2.84 1.80
C ALA A 291 -1.10 -1.44 2.35
N VAL A 292 -1.76 -1.32 3.51
CA VAL A 292 -1.99 -0.02 4.19
C VAL A 292 -0.66 0.67 4.49
N LEU A 293 0.31 -0.05 5.03
CA LEU A 293 1.63 0.51 5.38
C LEU A 293 2.46 0.88 4.16
N SER A 294 2.32 0.14 3.07
CA SER A 294 2.93 0.47 1.78
C SER A 294 2.38 1.78 1.22
N ILE A 295 1.06 1.95 1.26
CA ILE A 295 0.38 3.18 0.82
C ILE A 295 0.82 4.37 1.68
N ILE A 296 0.95 4.18 3.00
CA ILE A 296 1.50 5.19 3.90
C ILE A 296 2.91 5.62 3.47
N GLY A 297 3.78 4.66 3.13
CA GLY A 297 5.14 4.96 2.66
C GLY A 297 5.17 5.75 1.35
N PHE A 298 4.38 5.33 0.36
CA PHE A 298 4.28 6.06 -0.90
C PHE A 298 3.65 7.45 -0.75
N SER A 299 2.63 7.60 0.09
CA SER A 299 2.00 8.90 0.38
C SER A 299 2.94 9.86 1.12
N MET A 300 3.77 9.33 2.03
CA MET A 300 4.78 10.12 2.72
C MET A 300 5.85 10.68 1.78
N ASN A 301 6.30 9.88 0.80
CA ASN A 301 7.27 10.33 -0.20
C ASN A 301 6.82 11.63 -0.90
N ASP A 302 5.56 11.70 -1.33
CA ASP A 302 5.01 12.89 -1.97
C ASP A 302 4.89 14.08 -0.99
N THR A 303 4.46 13.80 0.25
CA THR A 303 4.34 14.80 1.31
C THR A 303 5.67 15.49 1.61
N VAL A 304 6.77 14.74 1.74
CA VAL A 304 8.12 15.26 2.00
C VAL A 304 8.58 16.17 0.86
N VAL A 305 8.39 15.75 -0.40
CA VAL A 305 8.78 16.56 -1.57
C VAL A 305 8.01 17.88 -1.63
N ILE A 306 6.71 17.85 -1.33
CA ILE A 306 5.87 19.05 -1.28
C ILE A 306 6.33 19.97 -0.14
N TYR A 307 6.62 19.42 1.04
CA TYR A 307 7.08 20.22 2.19
C TYR A 307 8.43 20.89 1.94
N ASP A 308 9.38 20.19 1.30
CA ASP A 308 10.65 20.78 0.89
C ASP A 308 10.43 21.98 -0.03
N ARG A 309 9.52 21.83 -1.01
CA ARG A 309 9.21 22.92 -1.93
C ARG A 309 8.51 24.09 -1.22
N ILE A 310 7.57 23.83 -0.31
CA ILE A 310 6.94 24.87 0.53
C ILE A 310 8.00 25.64 1.33
N ARG A 311 8.98 24.93 1.94
CA ARG A 311 10.09 25.56 2.66
C ARG A 311 10.99 26.39 1.75
N GLU A 312 11.25 25.93 0.53
CA GLU A 312 12.04 26.68 -0.45
C GLU A 312 11.37 28.03 -0.77
N TYR A 313 10.05 28.04 -1.03
CA TYR A 313 9.29 29.29 -1.25
C TYR A 313 9.31 30.21 -0.02
N LEU A 314 9.08 29.67 1.18
CA LEU A 314 9.11 30.45 2.42
C LEU A 314 10.49 31.02 2.77
N ARG A 315 11.57 30.31 2.39
CA ARG A 315 12.94 30.78 2.58
C ARG A 315 13.26 31.95 1.64
N ASN A 316 12.72 31.93 0.43
CA ASN A 316 12.91 32.99 -0.55
C ASN A 316 12.09 34.25 -0.21
N ASP A 317 10.84 34.08 0.22
CA ASP A 317 10.00 35.18 0.68
C ASP A 317 9.11 34.75 1.86
N PRO A 318 9.49 35.11 3.11
CA PRO A 318 8.73 34.78 4.30
C PRO A 318 7.37 35.49 4.42
N LYS A 319 7.08 36.50 3.58
CA LYS A 319 5.85 37.31 3.65
C LYS A 319 4.71 36.74 2.81
N LEU A 320 4.98 35.71 2.01
CA LEU A 320 3.97 35.08 1.16
C LEU A 320 2.83 34.50 2.00
N THR A 321 1.60 34.70 1.54
CA THR A 321 0.42 34.05 2.14
C THR A 321 0.46 32.53 1.90
N PHE A 322 -0.30 31.77 2.71
CA PHE A 322 -0.40 30.32 2.56
C PHE A 322 -0.71 29.87 1.12
N ALA A 323 -1.66 30.53 0.45
CA ALA A 323 -2.02 30.19 -0.93
C ALA A 323 -0.90 30.51 -1.93
N GLN A 324 -0.19 31.63 -1.73
CA GLN A 324 0.94 32.04 -2.58
C GLN A 324 2.17 31.13 -2.43
N VAL A 325 2.27 30.40 -1.32
CA VAL A 325 3.33 29.40 -1.12
C VAL A 325 2.89 28.03 -1.63
N VAL A 326 1.71 27.58 -1.22
CA VAL A 326 1.28 26.18 -1.41
C VAL A 326 0.85 25.91 -2.84
N ASN A 327 0.14 26.81 -3.52
CA ASN A 327 -0.25 26.59 -4.92
C ASN A 327 0.99 26.47 -5.84
N PRO A 328 1.95 27.40 -5.84
CA PRO A 328 3.16 27.25 -6.64
C PRO A 328 4.00 26.03 -6.26
N ALA A 329 4.06 25.68 -4.97
CA ALA A 329 4.74 24.46 -4.52
C ALA A 329 4.14 23.21 -5.14
N LEU A 330 2.84 23.00 -4.96
CA LEU A 330 2.12 21.83 -5.50
C LEU A 330 2.19 21.75 -7.03
N ASN A 331 1.99 22.88 -7.72
CA ASN A 331 2.08 22.92 -9.19
C ASN A 331 3.49 22.57 -9.69
N SER A 332 4.54 23.07 -9.02
CA SER A 332 5.94 22.80 -9.40
C SER A 332 6.38 21.35 -9.13
N THR A 333 5.70 20.64 -8.21
CA THR A 333 5.98 19.24 -7.89
C THR A 333 5.04 18.26 -8.59
N PHE A 334 3.95 18.74 -9.21
CA PHE A 334 2.90 17.92 -9.81
C PHE A 334 3.40 16.93 -10.86
N SER A 335 4.30 17.36 -11.76
CA SER A 335 4.86 16.46 -12.77
C SER A 335 5.61 15.29 -12.12
N ARG A 336 6.37 15.55 -11.05
CA ARG A 336 7.11 14.52 -10.32
C ARG A 336 6.16 13.53 -9.64
N THR A 337 5.15 14.02 -8.92
CA THR A 337 4.18 13.15 -8.22
C THR A 337 3.38 12.31 -9.20
N MET A 338 2.94 12.88 -10.33
CA MET A 338 2.21 12.14 -11.36
C MET A 338 3.05 11.04 -12.03
N ILE A 339 4.34 11.30 -12.30
CA ILE A 339 5.23 10.29 -12.87
C ILE A 339 5.43 9.14 -11.88
N THR A 340 5.76 9.46 -10.62
CA THR A 340 5.95 8.44 -9.58
C THR A 340 4.68 7.60 -9.38
N PHE A 341 3.52 8.24 -9.27
CA PHE A 341 2.23 7.56 -9.17
C PHE A 341 1.99 6.63 -10.38
N THR A 342 2.18 7.12 -11.61
CA THR A 342 1.92 6.34 -12.82
C THR A 342 2.84 5.13 -12.92
N THR A 343 4.13 5.28 -12.57
CA THR A 343 5.08 4.16 -12.57
C THR A 343 4.68 3.08 -11.56
N VAL A 344 4.32 3.47 -10.33
CA VAL A 344 3.85 2.52 -9.31
C VAL A 344 2.55 1.85 -9.76
N PHE A 345 1.61 2.63 -10.29
CA PHE A 345 0.33 2.12 -10.79
C PHE A 345 0.51 1.06 -11.88
N LEU A 346 1.40 1.30 -12.86
CA LEU A 346 1.68 0.34 -13.93
C LEU A 346 2.28 -0.98 -13.40
N VAL A 347 3.13 -0.93 -12.38
CA VAL A 347 3.70 -2.14 -11.76
C VAL A 347 2.64 -2.95 -11.01
N VAL A 348 1.66 -2.29 -10.38
CA VAL A 348 0.57 -2.96 -9.65
C VAL A 348 -0.50 -3.51 -10.61
N LEU A 349 -0.66 -2.90 -11.78
CA LEU A 349 -1.65 -3.32 -12.79
C LEU A 349 -1.25 -4.60 -13.53
N VAL A 350 0.06 -4.83 -13.71
CA VAL A 350 0.65 -5.96 -14.46
C VAL A 350 0.89 -7.15 -13.56
#